data_AF-A0A520HNF2-F1
#
_entry.id   AF-A0A520HNF2-F1
#
_cell.length_a   1.000
_cell.length_b   1.000
_cell.length_c   1.000
_cell.angle_alpha   90.00
_cell.angle_beta   90.00
_cell.angle_gamma   90.00
#
_symmetry.space_group_name_H-M   'P 1'
#
loop_
_entity.id
_entity.type
_entity.pdbx_description
1 polymer ?
#
loop_
_entity_poly.entity_id
_entity_poly.type
_entity_poly.pdbx_seq_one_letter_code
_entity_poly.pdbx_strand_id
1 'polypeptide(L)'
;MASGLVALLDDVAAIARLAAASADDIAAASMKASSKAMGVVVDDAAVTPKYVSGLTPARELPIIWRIAKGSLRNKLLFLLPGALLLSALLPWIITPILMLGGLYLSYEGAEKIIEMVTGHGHGTEDAALADQTPEEIENQKVGGAVRTDLILSAEIMAIALAEVSDQSFATQAAALVAVSLLITGGVYGVVALIVKMDDIGLNLAARRNGTVQAFGRGLVT
;
A
#
# COMPACT_ATOMS: atom_id res chain seq x y z
N MET A 1 32.91 -44.48 2.03
CA MET A 1 33.04 -43.04 1.75
C MET A 1 31.92 -42.50 0.85
N ALA A 2 31.44 -43.23 -0.17
CA ALA A 2 30.38 -42.73 -1.08
C ALA A 2 28.98 -42.58 -0.44
N SER A 3 28.61 -43.40 0.56
CA SER A 3 27.26 -43.36 1.15
C SER A 3 27.00 -42.11 2.00
N GLY A 4 28.05 -41.52 2.60
CA GLY A 4 27.92 -40.30 3.40
C GLY A 4 27.65 -39.06 2.55
N LEU A 5 28.20 -39.01 1.33
CA LEU A 5 27.95 -37.90 0.39
C LEU A 5 26.53 -37.97 -0.19
N VAL A 6 26.04 -39.17 -0.49
CA VAL A 6 24.67 -39.40 -0.99
C VAL A 6 23.64 -39.06 0.09
N ALA A 7 23.89 -39.44 1.36
CA ALA A 7 23.01 -39.05 2.47
C ALA A 7 22.96 -37.52 2.68
N LEU A 8 24.10 -36.83 2.58
CA LEU A 8 24.15 -35.36 2.66
C LEU A 8 23.39 -34.68 1.52
N LEU A 9 23.47 -35.22 0.30
CA LEU A 9 22.70 -34.72 -0.83
C LEU A 9 21.20 -34.97 -0.68
N ASP A 10 20.81 -36.10 -0.07
CA ASP A 10 19.41 -36.42 0.22
C ASP A 10 18.84 -35.51 1.31
N ASP A 11 19.63 -35.20 2.36
CA ASP A 11 19.26 -34.22 3.39
C ASP A 11 19.10 -32.80 2.81
N VAL A 12 20.02 -32.38 1.93
CA VAL A 12 19.90 -31.09 1.22
C VAL A 12 18.66 -31.09 0.31
N ALA A 13 18.38 -32.20 -0.39
CA ALA A 13 17.18 -32.32 -1.21
C ALA A 13 15.90 -32.30 -0.36
N ALA A 14 15.91 -32.90 0.82
CA ALA A 14 14.80 -32.87 1.77
C ALA A 14 14.57 -31.46 2.33
N ILE A 15 15.64 -30.75 2.73
CA ILE A 15 15.56 -29.34 3.18
C ILE A 15 15.09 -28.44 2.05
N ALA A 16 15.59 -28.64 0.82
CA ALA A 16 15.16 -27.86 -0.34
C ALA A 16 13.69 -28.09 -0.67
N ARG A 17 13.20 -29.34 -0.59
CA ARG A 17 11.77 -29.66 -0.78
C ARG A 17 10.90 -29.08 0.33
N LEU A 18 11.36 -29.13 1.58
CA LEU A 18 10.66 -28.54 2.72
C LEU A 18 10.60 -27.01 2.58
N ALA A 19 11.69 -26.38 2.16
CA ALA A 19 11.76 -24.96 1.88
C ALA A 19 10.83 -24.56 0.73
N ALA A 20 10.81 -25.33 -0.36
CA ALA A 20 9.90 -25.10 -1.48
C ALA A 20 8.43 -25.20 -1.06
N ALA A 21 8.06 -26.23 -0.31
CA ALA A 21 6.69 -26.38 0.22
C ALA A 21 6.31 -25.20 1.14
N SER A 22 7.23 -24.78 2.02
CA SER A 22 6.98 -23.61 2.88
C SER A 22 6.85 -22.31 2.09
N ALA A 23 7.56 -22.16 0.97
CA ALA A 23 7.46 -21.00 0.10
C ALA A 23 6.11 -20.96 -0.63
N ASP A 24 5.61 -22.10 -1.09
CA ASP A 24 4.28 -22.20 -1.71
C ASP A 24 3.17 -21.83 -0.72
N ASP A 25 3.26 -22.31 0.53
CA ASP A 25 2.30 -21.97 1.59
C ASP A 25 2.32 -20.47 1.92
N ILE A 26 3.51 -19.88 2.05
CA ILE A 26 3.66 -18.44 2.27
C ILE A 26 3.09 -17.66 1.09
N ALA A 27 3.35 -18.07 -0.14
CA ALA A 27 2.84 -17.41 -1.35
C ALA A 27 1.31 -17.47 -1.41
N ALA A 28 0.72 -18.64 -1.16
CA ALA A 28 -0.73 -18.82 -1.12
C ALA A 28 -1.38 -17.97 -0.01
N ALA A 29 -0.82 -18.00 1.20
CA ALA A 29 -1.28 -17.21 2.34
C ALA A 29 -1.22 -15.70 2.03
N SER A 30 -0.10 -15.25 1.44
CA SER A 30 0.12 -13.84 1.07
C SER A 30 -0.86 -13.38 -0.01
N MET A 31 -1.10 -14.22 -1.02
CA MET A 31 -2.06 -13.92 -2.10
C MET A 31 -3.48 -13.84 -1.55
N LYS A 32 -3.88 -14.78 -0.70
CA LYS A 32 -5.20 -14.79 -0.08
C LYS A 32 -5.40 -13.56 0.82
N ALA A 33 -4.43 -13.27 1.69
CA ALA A 33 -4.44 -12.08 2.55
C ALA A 33 -4.50 -10.77 1.74
N SER A 34 -3.68 -10.66 0.68
CA SER A 34 -3.71 -9.50 -0.22
C SER A 34 -5.06 -9.35 -0.89
N SER A 35 -5.67 -10.46 -1.36
CA SER A 35 -6.98 -10.43 -2.02
C SER A 35 -8.10 -9.88 -1.11
N LYS A 36 -8.04 -10.17 0.19
CA LYS A 36 -8.99 -9.69 1.20
C LYS A 36 -8.83 -8.21 1.49
N ALA A 37 -7.61 -7.70 1.43
CA ALA A 37 -7.31 -6.29 1.64
C ALA A 37 -7.58 -5.41 0.40
N MET A 38 -7.94 -5.99 -0.76
CA MET A 38 -8.00 -5.23 -2.02
C MET A 38 -8.95 -4.04 -2.00
N GLY A 39 -10.07 -4.11 -1.26
CA GLY A 39 -10.98 -2.96 -1.14
C GLY A 39 -10.27 -1.74 -0.54
N VAL A 40 -9.53 -1.95 0.55
CA VAL A 40 -8.78 -0.90 1.26
C VAL A 40 -7.55 -0.45 0.45
N VAL A 41 -6.92 -1.36 -0.30
CA VAL A 41 -5.78 -1.05 -1.18
C VAL A 41 -6.16 -0.07 -2.29
N VAL A 42 -7.39 -0.16 -2.82
CA VAL A 42 -7.87 0.79 -3.83
C VAL A 42 -8.01 2.19 -3.25
N ASP A 43 -8.51 2.31 -2.01
CA ASP A 43 -8.62 3.59 -1.32
C ASP A 43 -7.23 4.21 -1.06
N ASP A 44 -6.25 3.41 -0.65
CA ASP A 44 -4.85 3.84 -0.48
C ASP A 44 -4.25 4.39 -1.78
N ALA A 45 -4.51 3.70 -2.90
CA ALA A 45 -4.10 4.16 -4.23
C ALA A 45 -4.81 5.45 -4.67
N ALA A 46 -6.03 5.71 -4.20
CA ALA A 46 -6.78 6.92 -4.51
C ALA A 46 -6.33 8.15 -3.70
N VAL A 47 -5.81 7.95 -2.50
CA VAL A 47 -5.36 9.03 -1.62
C VAL A 47 -3.94 9.50 -1.98
N THR A 48 -3.06 8.59 -2.37
CA THR A 48 -1.62 8.88 -2.58
C THR A 48 -1.33 9.96 -3.65
N PRO A 49 -1.99 9.99 -4.82
CA PRO A 49 -1.76 11.03 -5.84
C PRO A 49 -1.98 12.46 -5.32
N LYS A 50 -2.87 12.64 -4.32
CA LYS A 50 -3.18 13.95 -3.73
C LYS A 50 -1.98 14.60 -3.03
N TYR A 51 -1.00 13.81 -2.62
CA TYR A 51 0.21 14.33 -1.95
C TYR A 51 1.27 14.85 -2.93
N VAL A 52 1.16 14.51 -4.22
CA VAL A 52 2.11 14.96 -5.25
C VAL A 52 1.48 15.92 -6.25
N SER A 53 0.15 16.02 -6.29
CA SER A 53 -0.54 16.98 -7.14
C SER A 53 -0.12 18.43 -6.86
N GLY A 54 -0.01 19.19 -7.95
CA GLY A 54 0.40 20.61 -7.93
C GLY A 54 1.91 20.83 -7.75
N LEU A 55 2.73 19.77 -7.72
CA LEU A 55 4.18 19.89 -7.76
C LEU A 55 4.69 19.93 -9.21
N THR A 56 5.98 20.26 -9.37
CA THR A 56 6.59 20.17 -10.70
C THR A 56 6.71 18.71 -11.12
N PRO A 57 6.35 18.33 -12.36
CA PRO A 57 6.44 16.96 -12.91
C PRO A 57 7.73 16.21 -12.58
N ALA A 58 8.86 16.89 -12.66
CA ALA A 58 10.18 16.32 -12.40
C ALA A 58 10.38 15.85 -10.94
N ARG A 59 9.54 16.31 -9.99
CA ARG A 59 9.63 16.05 -8.55
C ARG A 59 8.64 15.00 -8.05
N GLU A 60 7.59 14.68 -8.81
CA GLU A 60 6.51 13.82 -8.34
C GLU A 60 6.98 12.36 -8.13
N LEU A 61 7.68 11.76 -9.11
CA LEU A 61 8.22 10.40 -8.99
C LEU A 61 9.26 10.26 -7.86
N PRO A 62 10.24 11.17 -7.70
CA PRO A 62 11.13 11.16 -6.53
C PRO A 62 10.40 11.22 -5.19
N ILE A 63 9.30 11.98 -5.10
CA ILE A 63 8.51 12.10 -3.87
C ILE A 63 7.74 10.82 -3.59
N ILE A 64 7.07 10.23 -4.59
CA ILE A 64 6.41 8.91 -4.48
C ILE A 64 7.39 7.87 -3.94
N TRP A 65 8.62 7.85 -4.46
CA TRP A 65 9.66 6.93 -3.99
C TRP A 65 10.07 7.16 -2.53
N ARG A 66 10.14 8.42 -2.08
CA ARG A 66 10.41 8.76 -0.67
C ARG A 66 9.26 8.30 0.23
N ILE A 67 8.01 8.49 -0.20
CA ILE A 67 6.83 8.03 0.54
C ILE A 67 6.83 6.50 0.60
N ALA A 68 7.03 5.80 -0.52
CA ALA A 68 7.09 4.34 -0.59
C ALA A 68 8.17 3.75 0.36
N LYS A 69 9.36 4.37 0.43
CA LYS A 69 10.42 3.98 1.37
C LYS A 69 10.01 4.20 2.83
N GLY A 70 9.40 5.34 3.14
CA GLY A 70 8.91 5.65 4.48
C GLY A 70 7.81 4.69 4.92
N SER A 71 6.86 4.44 4.02
CA SER A 71 5.78 3.47 4.15
C SER A 71 6.30 2.06 4.43
N LEU A 72 7.24 1.55 3.61
CA LEU A 72 7.79 0.21 3.78
C LEU A 72 8.53 0.08 5.12
N ARG A 73 9.31 1.09 5.50
CA ARG A 73 9.99 1.14 6.81
C ARG A 73 8.97 1.09 7.93
N ASN A 74 7.86 1.83 7.83
CA ASN A 74 6.82 1.86 8.83
C ASN A 74 6.10 0.50 8.97
N LYS A 75 5.75 -0.10 7.84
CA LYS A 75 5.12 -1.42 7.77
C LYS A 75 6.01 -2.48 8.43
N LEU A 76 7.30 -2.53 8.07
CA LEU A 76 8.21 -3.57 8.56
C LEU A 76 8.72 -3.35 9.98
N LEU A 77 8.93 -2.10 10.42
CA LEU A 77 9.51 -1.81 11.74
C LEU A 77 8.47 -1.61 12.84
N PHE A 78 7.27 -1.13 12.52
CA PHE A 78 6.24 -0.83 13.52
C PHE A 78 5.02 -1.71 13.39
N LEU A 79 4.38 -1.74 12.21
CA LEU A 79 3.11 -2.46 12.05
C LEU A 79 3.29 -3.97 12.14
N LEU A 80 4.30 -4.54 11.46
CA LEU A 80 4.51 -5.98 11.44
C LEU A 80 4.87 -6.53 12.83
N PRO A 81 5.82 -5.96 13.59
CA PRO A 81 6.10 -6.43 14.94
C PRO A 81 4.90 -6.24 15.87
N GLY A 82 4.18 -5.12 15.75
CA GLY A 82 2.96 -4.87 16.53
C GLY A 82 1.85 -5.88 16.23
N ALA A 83 1.64 -6.19 14.96
CA ALA A 83 0.66 -7.17 14.49
C ALA A 83 0.99 -8.59 14.98
N LEU A 84 2.25 -9.01 14.85
CA LEU A 84 2.70 -10.31 15.34
C LEU A 84 2.60 -10.41 16.87
N LEU A 85 2.91 -9.34 17.59
CA LEU A 85 2.76 -9.29 19.04
C LEU A 85 1.30 -9.37 19.46
N LEU A 86 0.40 -8.67 18.77
CA LEU A 86 -1.04 -8.76 18.98
C LEU A 86 -1.56 -10.19 18.73
N SER A 87 -1.12 -10.82 17.64
CA SER A 87 -1.45 -12.22 17.32
C SER A 87 -1.01 -13.19 18.42
N ALA A 88 0.19 -12.99 18.97
CA ALA A 88 0.74 -13.86 20.01
C ALA A 88 0.09 -13.66 21.39
N LEU A 89 -0.26 -12.43 21.76
CA LEU A 89 -0.73 -12.11 23.12
C LEU A 89 -2.25 -12.08 23.24
N LEU A 90 -2.94 -11.49 22.28
CA LEU A 90 -4.39 -11.28 22.32
C LEU A 90 -5.03 -11.55 20.94
N PRO A 91 -4.97 -12.78 20.40
CA PRO A 91 -5.50 -13.07 19.06
C PRO A 91 -7.01 -12.77 18.93
N TRP A 92 -7.76 -12.89 20.03
CA TRP A 92 -9.19 -12.61 20.07
C TRP A 92 -9.55 -11.12 19.86
N ILE A 93 -8.60 -10.19 20.04
CA ILE A 93 -8.86 -8.74 19.91
C ILE A 93 -8.84 -8.28 18.44
N ILE A 94 -8.24 -9.07 17.55
CA ILE A 94 -8.13 -8.75 16.12
C ILE A 94 -9.54 -8.58 15.52
N THR A 95 -10.43 -9.53 15.77
CA THR A 95 -11.80 -9.50 15.23
C THR A 95 -12.62 -8.29 15.73
N PRO A 96 -12.67 -7.97 17.04
CA PRO A 96 -13.30 -6.73 17.53
C PRO A 96 -12.73 -5.45 16.90
N ILE A 97 -11.41 -5.34 16.74
CA ILE A 97 -10.78 -4.17 16.11
C ILE A 97 -11.23 -4.05 14.66
N LEU A 98 -11.21 -5.16 13.91
CA LEU A 98 -11.68 -5.18 12.52
C LEU A 98 -13.17 -4.89 12.40
N MET A 99 -14.00 -5.38 13.33
CA MET A 99 -15.43 -5.08 13.36
C MET A 99 -15.69 -3.59 13.59
N LEU A 100 -14.92 -2.95 14.48
CA LEU A 100 -15.01 -1.51 14.71
C LEU A 100 -14.54 -0.70 13.50
N GLY A 101 -13.43 -1.10 12.86
CA GLY A 101 -12.97 -0.49 11.62
C GLY A 101 -14.00 -0.59 10.50
N GLY A 102 -14.54 -1.80 10.27
CA GLY A 102 -15.58 -2.02 9.27
C GLY A 102 -16.88 -1.27 9.56
N LEU A 103 -17.26 -1.11 10.82
CA LEU A 103 -18.40 -0.28 11.21
C LEU A 103 -18.16 1.20 10.88
N TYR A 104 -16.96 1.72 11.17
CA TYR A 104 -16.59 3.10 10.84
C TYR A 104 -16.57 3.34 9.33
N LEU A 105 -15.99 2.43 8.54
CA LEU A 105 -16.02 2.54 7.08
C LEU A 105 -17.43 2.46 6.51
N SER A 106 -18.31 1.65 7.10
CA SER A 106 -19.72 1.60 6.70
C SER A 106 -20.44 2.91 6.96
N TYR A 107 -20.11 3.58 8.07
CA TYR A 107 -20.62 4.90 8.40
C TYR A 107 -20.10 5.97 7.42
N GLU A 108 -18.79 6.05 7.19
CA GLU A 108 -18.19 7.01 6.26
C GLU A 108 -18.66 6.78 4.80
N GLY A 109 -18.79 5.52 4.40
CA GLY A 109 -19.34 5.17 3.09
C GLY A 109 -20.79 5.64 2.90
N ALA A 110 -21.62 5.51 3.94
CA ALA A 110 -22.99 6.02 3.90
C ALA A 110 -23.03 7.56 3.82
N GLU A 111 -22.17 8.25 4.58
CA GLU A 111 -22.06 9.70 4.55
C GLU A 111 -21.63 10.21 3.18
N LYS A 112 -20.60 9.61 2.57
CA LYS A 112 -20.15 9.96 1.21
C LYS A 112 -21.23 9.76 0.14
N ILE A 113 -22.04 8.71 0.25
CA ILE A 113 -23.19 8.50 -0.64
C ILE A 113 -24.22 9.62 -0.45
N ILE A 114 -24.51 9.99 0.79
CA ILE A 114 -25.44 11.08 1.10
C ILE A 114 -24.89 12.42 0.59
N GLU A 115 -23.62 12.73 0.80
CA GLU A 115 -22.97 13.93 0.27
C GLU A 115 -23.03 14.00 -1.26
N MET A 116 -22.77 12.88 -1.94
CA MET A 116 -22.87 12.78 -3.40
C MET A 116 -24.28 13.06 -3.91
N VAL A 117 -25.31 12.65 -3.16
CA VAL A 117 -26.72 12.88 -3.50
C VAL A 117 -27.21 14.28 -3.10
N THR A 118 -26.67 14.85 -2.02
CA THR A 118 -27.12 16.14 -1.43
C THR A 118 -26.27 17.34 -1.83
N GLY A 119 -25.14 17.14 -2.51
CA GLY A 119 -24.32 18.20 -3.14
C GLY A 119 -23.51 19.08 -2.20
N HIS A 120 -23.31 18.70 -0.94
CA HIS A 120 -22.52 19.49 0.02
C HIS A 120 -21.04 19.11 -0.04
N GLY A 121 -20.29 19.75 -0.95
CA GLY A 121 -18.84 19.61 -1.01
C GLY A 121 -18.13 20.57 -0.05
N HIS A 122 -17.55 20.05 1.04
CA HIS A 122 -16.62 20.82 1.88
C HIS A 122 -15.25 20.90 1.19
N GLY A 123 -14.97 22.04 0.56
CA GLY A 123 -13.65 22.38 0.05
C GLY A 123 -13.07 23.54 0.83
N THR A 124 -12.17 23.28 1.79
CA THR A 124 -11.35 24.32 2.43
C THR A 124 -10.13 23.71 3.13
N GLU A 125 -9.03 23.43 2.43
CA GLU A 125 -7.71 23.22 3.07
C GLU A 125 -6.56 23.64 2.14
N ASP A 126 -6.45 24.92 1.78
CA ASP A 126 -5.30 25.44 1.00
C ASP A 126 -4.76 26.80 1.49
N ALA A 127 -4.99 27.14 2.76
CA ALA A 127 -4.64 28.48 3.29
C ALA A 127 -3.32 28.58 4.08
N ALA A 128 -2.58 27.49 4.29
CA ALA A 128 -1.50 27.44 5.31
C ALA A 128 -0.04 27.44 4.79
N LEU A 129 0.22 27.58 3.48
CA LEU A 129 1.54 27.31 2.90
C LEU A 129 2.37 28.55 2.48
N ALA A 130 1.94 29.76 2.82
CA ALA A 130 2.49 30.99 2.22
C ALA A 130 3.96 31.34 2.60
N ASP A 131 4.51 30.80 3.70
CA ASP A 131 5.82 31.21 4.24
C ASP A 131 6.90 30.11 4.24
N GLN A 132 6.69 28.99 3.53
CA GLN A 132 7.61 27.86 3.55
C GLN A 132 8.50 27.77 2.30
N THR A 133 9.74 27.29 2.47
CA THR A 133 10.59 26.96 1.32
C THR A 133 10.04 25.75 0.56
N PRO A 134 10.33 25.62 -0.75
CA PRO A 134 9.86 24.46 -1.54
C PRO A 134 10.25 23.11 -0.93
N GLU A 135 11.43 23.03 -0.31
CA GLU A 135 11.93 21.79 0.29
C GLU A 135 11.22 21.45 1.61
N GLU A 136 10.84 22.46 2.40
CA GLU A 136 10.02 22.27 3.60
C GLU A 136 8.60 21.79 3.24
N ILE A 137 8.01 22.36 2.19
CA ILE A 137 6.70 21.93 1.68
C ILE A 137 6.76 20.47 1.22
N GLU A 138 7.79 20.09 0.45
CA GLU A 138 7.98 18.69 0.03
C GLU A 138 8.15 17.75 1.23
N ASN A 139 8.95 18.13 2.22
CA ASN A 139 9.17 17.34 3.43
C ASN A 139 7.89 17.17 4.25
N GLN A 140 7.08 18.23 4.37
CA GLN A 140 5.78 18.17 5.03
C GLN A 140 4.80 17.28 4.28
N LYS A 141 4.72 17.39 2.95
CA LYS A 141 3.88 16.52 2.11
C LYS A 141 4.29 15.06 2.24
N VAL A 142 5.58 14.75 2.18
CA VAL A 142 6.11 13.38 2.39
C VAL A 142 5.77 12.88 3.80
N GLY A 143 5.99 13.70 4.83
CA GLY A 143 5.69 13.33 6.22
C GLY A 143 4.21 13.08 6.46
N GLY A 144 3.34 13.93 5.91
CA GLY A 144 1.89 13.77 5.95
C GLY A 144 1.45 12.48 5.26
N ALA A 145 1.93 12.25 4.03
CA ALA A 145 1.63 11.04 3.28
C ALA A 145 2.06 9.76 4.02
N VAL A 146 3.26 9.74 4.61
CA VAL A 146 3.78 8.59 5.38
C VAL A 146 2.96 8.33 6.65
N ARG A 147 2.38 9.36 7.28
CA ARG A 147 1.50 9.20 8.45
C ARG A 147 0.14 8.66 8.06
N THR A 148 -0.45 9.18 6.99
CA THR A 148 -1.72 8.66 6.45
C THR A 148 -1.58 7.23 5.99
N ASP A 149 -0.51 6.91 5.26
CA ASP A 149 -0.19 5.54 4.84
C ASP A 149 -0.02 4.61 6.04
N LEU A 150 0.59 5.05 7.15
CA LEU A 150 0.70 4.20 8.35
C LEU A 150 -0.68 3.78 8.88
N ILE A 151 -1.66 4.68 8.87
CA ILE A 151 -3.02 4.41 9.34
C ILE A 151 -3.72 3.45 8.38
N LEU A 152 -3.70 3.74 7.07
CA LEU A 152 -4.29 2.87 6.04
C LEU A 152 -3.63 1.49 6.01
N SER A 153 -2.31 1.44 6.17
CA SER A 153 -1.54 0.21 6.23
C SER A 153 -1.83 -0.62 7.48
N ALA A 154 -2.22 0.01 8.59
CA ALA A 154 -2.58 -0.72 9.80
C ALA A 154 -3.83 -1.58 9.56
N GLU A 155 -4.81 -1.06 8.84
CA GLU A 155 -6.01 -1.80 8.47
C GLU A 155 -5.68 -2.97 7.53
N ILE A 156 -4.92 -2.71 6.47
CA ILE A 156 -4.46 -3.74 5.53
C ILE A 156 -3.72 -4.85 6.27
N MET A 157 -2.83 -4.49 7.20
CA MET A 157 -2.06 -5.45 8.00
C MET A 157 -2.96 -6.24 8.96
N ALA A 158 -3.97 -5.60 9.56
CA ALA A 158 -4.92 -6.28 10.44
C ALA A 158 -5.79 -7.29 9.66
N ILE A 159 -6.26 -6.93 8.46
CA ILE A 159 -6.99 -7.86 7.57
C ILE A 159 -6.09 -9.03 7.18
N ALA A 160 -4.84 -8.73 6.77
CA ALA A 160 -3.88 -9.75 6.39
C ALA A 160 -3.57 -10.70 7.56
N LEU A 161 -3.36 -10.15 8.76
CA LEU A 161 -3.10 -10.93 9.96
C LEU A 161 -4.28 -11.83 10.33
N ALA A 162 -5.51 -11.32 10.26
CA ALA A 162 -6.70 -12.12 10.53
C ALA A 162 -6.81 -13.30 9.55
N GLU A 163 -6.50 -13.10 8.27
CA GLU A 163 -6.56 -14.15 7.25
C GLU A 163 -5.50 -15.25 7.45
N VAL A 164 -4.34 -14.92 8.03
CA VAL A 164 -3.28 -15.90 8.31
C VAL A 164 -3.23 -16.35 9.77
N SER A 165 -4.19 -15.94 10.60
CA SER A 165 -4.16 -16.16 12.05
C SER A 165 -4.13 -17.64 12.47
N ASP A 166 -4.66 -18.53 11.62
CA ASP A 166 -4.63 -19.99 11.85
C ASP A 166 -3.30 -20.66 11.44
N GLN A 167 -2.38 -19.92 10.81
CA GLN A 167 -1.10 -20.44 10.32
C GLN A 167 -0.02 -20.43 11.42
N SER A 168 1.08 -21.15 11.18
CA SER A 168 2.26 -21.09 12.05
C SER A 168 2.80 -19.66 12.17
N PHE A 169 3.37 -19.30 13.32
CA PHE A 169 3.92 -17.95 13.54
C PHE A 169 4.95 -17.53 12.46
N ALA A 170 5.78 -18.48 12.00
CA ALA A 170 6.76 -18.23 10.94
C ALA A 170 6.07 -17.92 9.59
N THR A 171 5.03 -18.68 9.24
CA THR A 171 4.23 -18.46 8.04
C THR A 171 3.48 -17.13 8.12
N GLN A 172 2.92 -16.78 9.29
CA GLN A 172 2.29 -15.47 9.51
C GLN A 172 3.28 -14.33 9.25
N ALA A 173 4.44 -14.37 9.90
CA ALA A 173 5.47 -13.34 9.74
C ALA A 173 5.91 -13.20 8.27
N ALA A 174 6.21 -14.31 7.60
CA ALA A 174 6.63 -14.30 6.21
C ALA A 174 5.52 -13.80 5.27
N ALA A 175 4.26 -14.19 5.52
CA ALA A 175 3.13 -13.72 4.74
C ALA A 175 2.91 -12.21 4.92
N LEU A 176 3.00 -11.68 6.13
CA LEU A 176 2.88 -10.23 6.38
C LEU A 176 4.01 -9.42 5.74
N VAL A 177 5.25 -9.95 5.73
CA VAL A 177 6.35 -9.32 4.96
C VAL A 177 6.01 -9.30 3.47
N ALA A 178 5.58 -10.42 2.91
CA ALA A 178 5.25 -10.53 1.50
C ALA A 178 4.08 -9.60 1.11
N VAL A 179 3.01 -9.57 1.91
CA VAL A 179 1.88 -8.64 1.73
C VAL A 179 2.36 -7.19 1.79
N SER A 180 3.22 -6.84 2.75
CA SER A 180 3.78 -5.48 2.87
C SER A 180 4.53 -5.06 1.61
N LEU A 181 5.34 -5.96 1.06
CA LEU A 181 6.11 -5.70 -0.16
C LEU A 181 5.21 -5.63 -1.40
N LEU A 182 4.27 -6.56 -1.53
CA LEU A 182 3.34 -6.63 -2.67
C LEU A 182 2.45 -5.40 -2.73
N ILE A 183 1.85 -5.00 -1.62
CA ILE A 183 0.95 -3.84 -1.57
C ILE A 183 1.73 -2.54 -1.73
N THR A 184 2.87 -2.38 -1.07
CA THR A 184 3.69 -1.18 -1.26
C THR A 184 4.19 -1.08 -2.71
N GLY A 185 4.68 -2.18 -3.30
CA GLY A 185 5.08 -2.17 -4.71
C GLY A 185 3.91 -1.90 -5.66
N GLY A 186 2.76 -2.52 -5.41
CA GLY A 186 1.55 -2.41 -6.22
C GLY A 186 0.94 -1.01 -6.19
N VAL A 187 0.63 -0.49 -5.00
CA VAL A 187 0.01 0.83 -4.81
C VAL A 187 0.92 1.93 -5.36
N TYR A 188 2.15 2.03 -4.86
CA TYR A 188 3.06 3.10 -5.28
C TYR A 188 3.52 2.92 -6.74
N GLY A 189 3.54 1.69 -7.26
CA GLY A 189 3.77 1.42 -8.69
C GLY A 189 2.64 1.94 -9.57
N VAL A 190 1.38 1.66 -9.21
CA VAL A 190 0.19 2.18 -9.91
C VAL A 190 0.15 3.71 -9.83
N VAL A 191 0.40 4.29 -8.65
CA VAL A 191 0.44 5.75 -8.47
C VAL A 191 1.53 6.37 -9.34
N ALA A 192 2.74 5.80 -9.38
CA ALA A 192 3.81 6.25 -10.24
C ALA A 192 3.44 6.17 -11.73
N LEU A 193 2.69 5.14 -12.14
CA LEU A 193 2.18 5.02 -13.51
C LEU A 193 1.14 6.09 -13.84
N ILE A 194 0.18 6.34 -12.94
CA ILE A 194 -0.86 7.36 -13.12
C ILE A 194 -0.20 8.73 -13.33
N VAL A 195 0.66 9.14 -12.40
CA VAL A 195 1.37 10.42 -12.47
C VAL A 195 2.23 10.52 -13.74
N LYS A 196 2.86 9.42 -14.16
CA LYS A 196 3.62 9.40 -15.41
C LYS A 196 2.73 9.54 -16.65
N MET A 197 1.52 9.00 -16.62
CA MET A 197 0.55 9.14 -17.70
C MET A 197 0.04 10.58 -17.81
N ASP A 198 -0.15 11.28 -16.70
CA ASP A 198 -0.53 12.70 -16.68
C ASP A 198 0.57 13.57 -17.33
N ASP A 199 1.84 13.36 -16.97
CA ASP A 199 2.99 14.03 -17.61
C ASP A 199 3.03 13.83 -19.13
N ILE A 200 2.79 12.60 -19.57
CA ILE A 200 2.74 12.24 -20.98
C ILE A 200 1.54 12.94 -21.64
N GLY A 201 0.38 12.94 -20.99
CA GLY A 201 -0.83 13.62 -21.43
C GLY A 201 -0.62 15.12 -21.66
N LEU A 202 0.02 15.81 -20.71
CA LEU A 202 0.37 17.23 -20.82
C LEU A 202 1.29 17.51 -22.02
N ASN A 203 2.29 16.64 -22.25
CA ASN A 203 3.18 16.76 -23.40
C ASN A 203 2.44 16.52 -24.73
N LEU A 204 1.51 15.56 -24.78
CA LEU A 204 0.68 15.31 -25.96
C LEU A 204 -0.31 16.46 -26.22
N ALA A 205 -0.89 17.04 -25.17
CA ALA A 205 -1.82 18.17 -25.26
C ALA A 205 -1.14 19.45 -25.80
N ALA A 206 0.18 19.58 -25.64
CA ALA A 206 0.97 20.68 -26.18
C ALA A 206 1.31 20.52 -27.69
N ARG A 207 1.01 19.38 -28.32
CA ARG A 207 1.32 19.15 -29.74
C ARG A 207 0.33 19.85 -30.68
N ARG A 208 0.83 20.26 -31.86
CA ARG A 208 0.05 20.97 -32.90
C ARG A 208 -0.99 20.10 -33.64
N ASN A 209 -0.92 18.77 -33.55
CA ASN A 209 -1.88 17.88 -34.22
C ASN A 209 -3.15 17.73 -33.37
N GLY A 210 -4.31 18.14 -33.93
CA GLY A 210 -5.59 18.19 -33.21
C GLY A 210 -6.07 16.85 -32.61
N THR A 211 -5.79 15.72 -33.28
CA THR A 211 -6.14 14.38 -32.75
C THR A 211 -5.26 13.97 -31.58
N VAL A 212 -3.96 14.25 -31.66
CA VAL A 212 -2.98 13.98 -30.59
C VAL A 212 -3.22 14.90 -29.39
N GLN A 213 -3.62 16.14 -29.65
CA GLN A 213 -3.99 17.09 -28.62
C GLN A 213 -5.29 16.69 -27.91
N ALA A 214 -6.31 16.23 -28.63
CA ALA A 214 -7.56 15.74 -28.04
C ALA A 214 -7.32 14.49 -27.17
N PHE A 215 -6.46 13.57 -27.63
CA PHE A 215 -6.05 12.42 -26.84
C PHE A 215 -5.24 12.81 -25.60
N GLY A 216 -4.32 13.77 -25.73
CA GLY A 216 -3.57 14.31 -24.59
C GLY A 216 -4.47 14.95 -23.53
N ARG A 217 -5.49 15.72 -23.93
CA ARG A 217 -6.47 16.30 -22.99
C ARG A 217 -7.36 15.26 -22.31
N GLY A 218 -7.58 14.10 -22.93
CA GLY A 218 -8.33 13.00 -22.31
C GLY A 218 -7.51 12.15 -21.33
N LEU A 219 -6.19 12.27 -21.37
CA LEU A 219 -5.27 11.58 -20.45
C LEU A 219 -4.92 12.37 -19.20
N VAL A 220 -5.18 13.69 -19.20
CA VAL A 220 -4.94 14.56 -18.05
C VAL A 220 -6.28 14.80 -17.37
N THR A 221 -6.44 14.33 -16.14
CA THR A 221 -7.59 14.64 -15.27
C THR A 221 -7.39 15.93 -14.49
#